data_AF-A0A9W6KTU7-F1
#
_entry.id   AF-A0A9W6KTU7-F1
#
_cell.length_a   1.000
_cell.length_b   1.000
_cell.length_c   1.000
_cell.angle_alpha   90.00
_cell.angle_beta   90.00
_cell.angle_gamma   90.00
#
_symmetry.space_group_name_H-M   'P 1'
#
loop_
_entity.id
_entity.type
_entity.pdbx_description
1 polymer ?
#
loop_
_entity_poly.entity_id
_entity_poly.type
_entity_poly.pdbx_seq_one_letter_code
_entity_poly.pdbx_strand_id
1 'polypeptide(L)'
;MVHRSGGLVLDHGWLRMLGSGHDEPRLASLSQVNATVAGGMIVAQDVLGGQFAWMPDAASHPTIWNFAPDTLRWENCEQGYGAWLAAMLGGAMSGFYESLRWPGWADEAGSIRPSTSSRRCGPARAKTPPPHPADRYRCPRRCR
;
A
#
# COMPACT_ATOMS: atom_id res chain seq x y z
N MET A 1 -17.37 -5.36 10.64
CA MET A 1 -15.93 -5.32 10.97
C MET A 1 -15.48 -6.75 11.27
N VAL A 2 -14.50 -7.27 10.53
CA VAL A 2 -14.04 -8.66 10.69
C VAL A 2 -12.89 -8.68 11.70
N HIS A 3 -13.01 -9.54 12.71
CA HIS A 3 -12.02 -9.74 13.76
C HIS A 3 -11.28 -11.07 13.52
N ARG A 4 -9.98 -11.13 13.88
CA ARG A 4 -9.07 -12.26 13.64
C ARG A 4 -8.72 -12.54 12.17
N SER A 5 -8.78 -11.53 11.31
CA SER A 5 -8.24 -11.66 9.94
C SER A 5 -6.74 -11.43 9.98
N GLY A 6 -5.95 -12.43 9.58
CA GLY A 6 -4.49 -12.32 9.46
C GLY A 6 -3.99 -11.35 8.37
N GLY A 7 -4.88 -10.68 7.65
CA GLY A 7 -4.58 -9.82 6.51
C GLY A 7 -4.76 -10.54 5.16
N LEU A 8 -4.47 -9.86 4.06
CA LEU A 8 -4.52 -10.43 2.70
C LEU A 8 -3.14 -10.30 2.05
N VAL A 9 -2.67 -11.38 1.45
CA VAL A 9 -1.43 -11.39 0.66
C VAL A 9 -1.80 -11.56 -0.80
N LEU A 10 -1.33 -10.64 -1.63
CA LEU A 10 -1.56 -10.64 -3.08
C LEU A 10 -0.24 -10.85 -3.81
N ASP A 11 -0.35 -11.49 -4.98
CA ASP A 11 0.70 -11.53 -5.99
C ASP A 11 2.06 -12.02 -5.44
N HIS A 12 2.10 -13.30 -5.07
CA HIS A 12 3.30 -13.97 -4.53
C HIS A 12 3.89 -13.34 -3.26
N GLY A 13 3.11 -12.56 -2.50
CA GLY A 13 3.67 -11.88 -1.33
C GLY A 13 3.96 -10.41 -1.54
N TRP A 14 3.82 -9.91 -2.77
CA TRP A 14 4.22 -8.56 -3.14
C TRP A 14 3.46 -7.49 -2.37
N LEU A 15 2.13 -7.52 -2.40
CA LEU A 15 1.28 -6.58 -1.68
C LEU A 15 0.61 -7.27 -0.49
N ARG A 16 0.72 -6.66 0.68
CA ARG A 16 0.27 -7.22 1.96
C ARG A 16 -0.68 -6.25 2.62
N MET A 17 -1.97 -6.59 2.62
CA MET A 17 -2.98 -5.83 3.33
C MET A 17 -3.04 -6.22 4.80
N LEU A 18 -3.07 -5.21 5.65
CA LEU A 18 -3.04 -5.35 7.09
C LEU A 18 -4.42 -5.76 7.61
N GLY A 19 -4.47 -6.82 8.39
CA GLY A 19 -5.68 -7.31 9.06
C GLY A 19 -5.73 -6.94 10.53
N SER A 20 -6.76 -7.39 11.25
CA SER A 20 -6.92 -7.15 12.69
C SER A 20 -5.96 -7.97 13.56
N GLY A 21 -5.08 -8.78 12.95
CA GLY A 21 -4.17 -9.68 13.65
C GLY A 21 -4.74 -11.09 13.76
N HIS A 22 -3.87 -12.07 13.98
CA HIS A 22 -4.23 -13.48 14.17
C HIS A 22 -3.26 -14.09 15.20
N ASP A 23 -3.70 -15.14 15.90
CA ASP A 23 -2.93 -15.80 16.98
C ASP A 23 -1.60 -16.39 16.44
N GLU A 24 -1.57 -16.74 15.16
CA GLU A 24 -0.37 -17.04 14.35
C GLU A 24 -0.07 -15.86 13.41
N PRO A 25 0.74 -14.87 13.82
CA PRO A 25 0.90 -13.62 13.08
C PRO A 25 1.75 -13.83 11.82
N ARG A 26 1.08 -14.02 10.68
CA ARG A 26 1.72 -14.02 9.35
C ARG A 26 1.91 -12.62 8.77
N LEU A 27 1.24 -11.60 9.29
CA LEU A 27 1.41 -10.19 8.93
C LEU A 27 1.32 -9.34 10.20
N ALA A 28 1.94 -8.15 10.17
CA ALA A 28 1.74 -7.17 11.24
C ALA A 28 0.25 -6.77 11.30
N SER A 29 -0.28 -6.60 12.52
CA SER A 29 -1.66 -6.16 12.67
C SER A 29 -1.82 -4.69 12.31
N LEU A 30 -3.00 -4.34 11.82
CA LEU A 30 -3.43 -2.98 11.52
C LEU A 30 -3.18 -2.05 12.72
N SER A 31 -3.51 -2.50 13.93
CA SER A 31 -3.32 -1.75 15.18
C SER A 31 -1.85 -1.50 15.49
N GLN A 32 -0.98 -2.50 15.31
CA GLN A 32 0.46 -2.35 15.56
C GLN A 32 1.10 -1.38 14.57
N VAL A 33 0.75 -1.47 13.28
CA VAL A 33 1.31 -0.58 12.25
C VAL A 33 0.84 0.86 12.45
N ASN A 34 -0.42 1.05 12.86
CA ASN A 34 -1.03 2.37 12.98
C ASN A 34 -0.91 2.99 14.37
N ALA A 35 -0.24 2.35 15.33
CA ALA A 35 -0.13 2.84 16.71
C ALA A 35 0.41 4.28 16.82
N THR A 36 1.24 4.71 15.87
CA THR A 36 1.83 6.05 15.81
C THR A 36 1.42 6.85 14.58
N VAL A 37 0.44 6.37 13.80
CA VAL A 37 -0.02 7.02 12.57
C VAL A 37 -1.16 7.96 12.93
N ALA A 38 -1.06 9.22 12.51
CA ALA A 38 -2.09 10.24 12.72
C ALA A 38 -2.58 10.78 11.37
N GLY A 39 -3.86 11.14 11.29
CA GLY A 39 -4.46 11.72 10.09
C GLY A 39 -4.77 10.73 8.98
N GLY A 40 -4.77 9.42 9.27
CA GLY A 40 -5.00 8.36 8.29
C GLY A 40 -4.72 6.98 8.85
N MET A 41 -4.82 5.97 8.00
CA MET A 41 -4.56 4.57 8.37
C MET A 41 -3.79 3.87 7.26
N ILE A 42 -2.61 3.34 7.56
CA ILE A 42 -1.91 2.39 6.68
C ILE A 42 -2.76 1.12 6.59
N VAL A 43 -3.12 0.74 5.37
CA VAL A 43 -3.97 -0.42 5.07
C VAL A 43 -3.20 -1.53 4.36
N ALA A 44 -2.10 -1.21 3.69
CA ALA A 44 -1.26 -2.19 3.03
C ALA A 44 0.21 -1.74 2.90
N GLN A 45 1.09 -2.70 2.67
CA GLN A 45 2.51 -2.47 2.40
C GLN A 45 2.98 -3.41 1.29
N ASP A 46 3.92 -2.96 0.46
CA ASP A 46 4.57 -3.82 -0.53
C ASP A 46 5.98 -4.25 -0.10
N VAL A 47 6.55 -5.22 -0.82
CA VAL A 47 7.87 -5.80 -0.55
C VAL A 47 9.02 -4.80 -0.66
N LEU A 48 8.83 -3.69 -1.39
CA LEU A 48 9.84 -2.64 -1.55
C LEU A 48 9.75 -1.59 -0.44
N GLY A 49 8.82 -1.75 0.51
CA GLY A 49 8.58 -0.80 1.59
C GLY A 49 7.62 0.33 1.20
N GLY A 50 6.96 0.24 0.04
CA GLY A 50 5.82 1.09 -0.30
C GLY A 50 4.69 0.89 0.70
N GLN A 51 3.93 1.95 0.95
CA GLN A 51 2.83 1.95 1.92
C GLN A 51 1.57 2.52 1.29
N PHE A 52 0.43 1.89 1.55
CA PHE A 52 -0.87 2.41 1.14
C PHE A 52 -1.62 2.91 2.37
N ALA A 53 -2.01 4.18 2.37
CA ALA A 53 -2.75 4.81 3.45
C ALA A 53 -4.15 5.21 3.00
N TRP A 54 -5.16 4.87 3.78
CA TRP A 54 -6.49 5.43 3.67
C TRP A 54 -6.56 6.72 4.48
N MET A 55 -6.72 7.86 3.81
CA MET A 55 -6.61 9.19 4.41
C MET A 55 -7.74 10.10 3.97
N PRO A 56 -8.17 11.07 4.80
CA PRO A 56 -9.10 12.10 4.38
C PRO A 56 -8.59 12.82 3.12
N ASP A 57 -9.50 13.06 2.17
CA ASP A 57 -9.25 13.89 1.00
C ASP A 57 -10.15 15.12 1.06
N ALA A 58 -9.71 16.23 0.46
CA ALA A 58 -10.48 17.46 0.38
C ALA A 58 -11.81 17.25 -0.38
N ALA A 59 -11.89 16.22 -1.23
CA ALA A 59 -13.05 15.83 -2.03
C ALA A 59 -14.14 15.06 -1.23
N SER A 60 -14.24 15.26 0.09
CA SER A 60 -15.29 14.76 1.02
C SER A 60 -15.29 13.26 1.38
N HIS A 61 -14.60 12.40 0.63
CA HIS A 61 -14.44 10.99 1.01
C HIS A 61 -12.95 10.60 1.10
N PRO A 62 -12.54 9.84 2.12
CA PRO A 62 -11.15 9.42 2.25
C PRO A 62 -10.72 8.49 1.11
N THR A 63 -9.56 8.78 0.53
CA THR A 63 -8.95 8.07 -0.59
C THR A 63 -7.72 7.28 -0.16
N ILE A 64 -7.28 6.38 -1.04
CA ILE A 64 -6.01 5.69 -0.90
C ILE A 64 -4.88 6.59 -1.41
N TRP A 65 -3.80 6.64 -0.64
CA TRP A 65 -2.56 7.25 -1.04
C TRP A 65 -1.47 6.20 -1.02
N ASN A 66 -0.59 6.24 -2.01
CA ASN A 66 0.58 5.37 -2.07
C ASN A 66 1.83 6.17 -1.70
N PHE A 67 2.66 5.63 -0.82
CA PHE A 67 4.02 6.09 -0.62
C PHE A 67 4.92 5.40 -1.65
N ALA A 68 5.16 6.07 -2.77
CA ALA A 68 5.87 5.48 -3.90
C ALA A 68 7.38 5.32 -3.56
N PRO A 69 7.98 4.14 -3.83
CA PRO A 69 9.36 3.85 -3.43
C PRO A 69 10.40 4.63 -4.25
N ASP A 70 10.05 5.05 -5.45
CA ASP A 70 10.88 5.83 -6.36
C ASP A 70 10.89 7.34 -6.03
N THR A 71 9.73 7.91 -5.71
CA THR A 71 9.60 9.34 -5.39
C THR A 71 9.80 9.62 -3.90
N LEU A 72 9.62 8.61 -3.04
CA LEU A 72 9.54 8.74 -1.59
C LEU A 72 8.48 9.76 -1.15
N ARG A 73 7.34 9.78 -1.86
CA ARG A 73 6.22 10.71 -1.64
C ARG A 73 4.90 9.98 -1.54
N TRP A 74 3.98 10.63 -0.83
CA TRP A 74 2.57 10.25 -0.82
C TRP A 74 1.89 10.80 -2.07
N GLU A 75 1.28 9.91 -2.84
CA GLU A 75 0.56 10.21 -4.07
C GLU A 75 -0.89 9.71 -3.94
N ASN A 76 -1.86 10.59 -4.20
CA ASN A 76 -3.28 10.23 -4.11
C ASN A 76 -3.65 9.31 -5.29
N CYS A 77 -4.24 8.15 -4.97
CA CYS A 77 -4.80 7.22 -5.95
C CYS A 77 -6.12 7.68 -6.56
N GLU A 78 -6.71 8.75 -6.01
CA GLU A 78 -8.02 9.30 -6.39
C GLU A 78 -9.14 8.25 -6.30
N GLN A 79 -8.97 7.26 -5.42
CA GLN A 79 -9.86 6.11 -5.25
C GLN A 79 -10.16 5.85 -3.78
N GLY A 80 -11.42 5.54 -3.47
CA GLY A 80 -11.79 4.98 -2.17
C GLY A 80 -11.27 3.54 -2.01
N TYR A 81 -11.14 3.09 -0.76
CA TYR A 81 -10.57 1.78 -0.42
C TYR A 81 -11.18 0.61 -1.20
N GLY A 82 -12.52 0.54 -1.30
CA GLY A 82 -13.19 -0.56 -1.99
C GLY A 82 -12.90 -0.63 -3.50
N ALA A 83 -12.86 0.51 -4.18
CA ALA A 83 -12.55 0.58 -5.60
C ALA A 83 -11.08 0.23 -5.87
N TRP A 84 -10.17 0.76 -5.05
CA TRP A 84 -8.75 0.43 -5.12
C TRP A 84 -8.51 -1.07 -4.88
N LEU A 85 -9.16 -1.66 -3.86
CA LEU A 85 -9.04 -3.08 -3.57
C LEU A 85 -9.55 -3.94 -4.73
N ALA A 86 -10.73 -3.61 -5.27
CA ALA A 86 -11.28 -4.32 -6.43
C ALA A 86 -10.33 -4.25 -7.64
N ALA A 87 -9.70 -3.10 -7.90
CA ALA A 87 -8.72 -2.95 -8.97
C ALA A 87 -7.48 -3.83 -8.75
N MET A 88 -6.92 -3.85 -7.53
CA MET A 88 -5.77 -4.68 -7.20
C MET A 88 -6.06 -6.17 -7.35
N LEU A 89 -7.24 -6.62 -6.91
CA LEU A 89 -7.72 -8.00 -7.12
C LEU A 89 -8.02 -8.30 -8.58
N GLY A 90 -8.44 -7.30 -9.34
CA GLY A 90 -8.77 -7.38 -10.77
C GLY A 90 -7.56 -7.34 -11.71
N GLY A 91 -6.33 -7.42 -11.19
CA GLY A 91 -5.11 -7.51 -11.99
C GLY A 91 -4.40 -6.18 -12.27
N ALA A 92 -4.87 -5.06 -11.70
CA ALA A 92 -4.19 -3.77 -11.85
C ALA A 92 -2.75 -3.77 -11.31
N MET A 93 -2.44 -4.70 -10.40
CA MET A 93 -1.09 -4.92 -9.87
C MET A 93 -0.04 -5.14 -10.98
N SER A 94 -0.40 -5.82 -12.07
CA SER A 94 0.56 -6.12 -13.13
C SER A 94 1.08 -4.88 -13.83
N GLY A 95 0.21 -3.94 -14.18
CA GLY A 95 0.62 -2.66 -14.77
C GLY A 95 1.23 -1.71 -13.73
N PHE A 96 0.67 -1.69 -12.51
CA PHE A 96 1.16 -0.83 -11.44
C PHE A 96 2.61 -1.14 -11.03
N TYR A 97 2.98 -2.43 -10.96
CA TYR A 97 4.32 -2.88 -10.55
C TYR A 97 5.23 -3.25 -11.74
N GLU A 98 4.78 -3.09 -12.99
CA GLU A 98 5.48 -3.57 -14.18
C GLU A 98 6.96 -3.13 -14.21
N SER A 99 7.19 -1.84 -13.99
CA SER A 99 8.53 -1.25 -14.03
C SER A 99 9.45 -1.64 -12.86
N LEU A 100 8.90 -2.25 -11.81
CA LEU A 100 9.66 -2.68 -10.63
C LEU A 100 9.81 -4.20 -10.52
N ARG A 101 9.33 -4.97 -11.49
CA ARG A 101 9.45 -6.41 -11.51
C ARG A 101 10.64 -6.85 -12.36
N TRP A 102 11.49 -7.72 -11.82
CA TRP A 102 12.66 -8.30 -12.49
C TRP A 102 12.54 -9.82 -12.62
N PRO A 103 13.23 -10.51 -13.55
CA PRO A 103 13.17 -11.97 -13.62
C PRO A 103 13.50 -12.62 -12.27
N GLY A 104 12.59 -13.47 -11.75
CA GLY A 104 12.72 -14.09 -10.42
C GLY A 104 12.09 -13.31 -9.25
N TRP A 105 11.53 -12.11 -9.50
CA TRP A 105 10.91 -11.27 -8.46
C TRP A 105 9.87 -12.00 -7.60
N ALA A 106 9.11 -12.94 -8.18
CA ALA A 106 8.02 -13.62 -7.49
C ALA A 106 8.53 -14.58 -6.40
N ASP A 107 9.61 -15.30 -6.69
CA ASP A 107 10.25 -16.21 -5.73
C ASP A 107 10.90 -15.41 -4.60
N GLU A 108 11.58 -14.32 -4.95
CA GLU A 108 12.15 -13.40 -3.96
C GLU A 108 11.07 -12.78 -3.07
N ALA A 109 9.99 -12.24 -3.65
CA ALA A 109 8.88 -11.64 -2.91
C ALA A 109 8.21 -12.63 -1.94
N GLY A 110 8.06 -13.89 -2.35
CA GLY A 110 7.51 -14.96 -1.52
C GLY A 110 8.43 -15.37 -0.36
N SER A 111 9.75 -15.19 -0.53
CA SER A 111 10.74 -15.49 0.52
C SER A 111 10.88 -14.37 1.57
N ILE A 112 10.48 -13.14 1.23
CA ILE A 112 10.59 -11.99 2.14
C ILE A 112 9.59 -12.14 3.27
N ARG A 113 10.12 -12.32 4.49
CA ARG A 113 9.30 -12.30 5.69
C ARG A 113 8.66 -10.93 5.90
N PRO A 114 7.35 -10.86 6.20
CA PRO A 114 6.73 -9.62 6.62
C PRO A 114 7.35 -9.17 7.93
N SER A 115 8.12 -8.08 7.86
CA SER A 115 8.80 -7.52 9.01
C SER A 115 8.02 -6.32 9.54
N THR A 116 7.86 -6.25 10.86
CA THR A 116 7.22 -5.11 11.55
C THR A 116 8.09 -3.84 11.51
N SER A 117 9.30 -3.93 10.92
CA SER A 117 10.35 -2.91 10.94
C SER A 117 10.47 -2.08 9.66
N SER A 118 9.55 -2.21 8.70
CA SER A 118 9.52 -1.31 7.53
C SER A 118 9.51 0.15 8.00
N ARG A 119 10.38 0.98 7.41
CA ARG A 119 10.54 2.39 7.75
C ARG A 119 9.18 3.10 7.70
N ARG A 120 8.65 3.50 8.85
CA ARG A 120 7.33 4.15 8.97
C ARG A 120 7.42 5.62 8.59
N CYS A 121 7.19 5.92 7.32
CA CYS A 121 7.00 7.30 6.87
C CYS A 121 5.54 7.70 7.13
N GLY A 122 5.29 8.51 8.16
CA GLY A 122 3.94 9.02 8.43
C GLY A 122 3.51 10.07 7.39
N PRO A 123 2.22 10.14 7.04
CA PRO A 123 1.71 11.07 6.03
C PRO A 123 1.86 12.55 6.40
N ALA A 124 1.89 12.88 7.70
CA ALA A 124 2.02 14.24 8.19
C ALA A 124 3.40 14.91 7.96
N ARG A 125 4.42 14.20 7.46
CA ARG A 125 5.79 14.73 7.25
C ARG A 125 6.14 15.10 5.81
N ALA A 126 5.26 14.86 4.83
CA ALA A 126 5.59 15.07 3.42
C ALA A 126 5.39 16.54 3.00
N LYS A 127 6.48 17.24 2.66
CA LYS A 127 6.44 18.55 1.98
C LYS A 127 6.37 18.36 0.45
N THR A 128 5.53 19.15 -0.23
CA THR A 128 5.36 19.17 -1.70
C THR A 128 6.55 19.80 -2.42
N PRO A 129 7.13 19.16 -3.46
CA PRO A 129 8.13 19.78 -4.34
C PRO A 129 7.73 19.70 -5.84
N PRO A 130 8.52 20.30 -6.75
CA PRO A 130 8.05 20.67 -8.10
C PRO A 130 7.83 19.46 -9.02
N PRO A 131 7.05 19.62 -10.11
CA PRO A 131 6.65 18.53 -10.99
C PRO A 131 7.85 17.85 -11.66
N HIS A 132 7.88 16.52 -11.65
CA HIS A 132 8.87 15.70 -12.36
C HIS A 132 8.15 14.73 -13.33
N PRO A 133 8.72 14.43 -14.52
CA PRO A 133 8.13 13.50 -15.47
C PRO A 133 8.34 12.05 -15.01
N ALA A 134 7.37 11.48 -14.28
CA ALA A 134 7.29 10.04 -14.06
C ALA A 134 5.82 9.63 -13.86
N ASP A 135 5.08 9.49 -14.96
CA ASP A 135 3.71 8.95 -14.96
C ASP A 135 3.68 7.41 -14.81
N ARG A 136 4.79 6.79 -14.36
CA ARG A 136 5.04 5.34 -14.43
C ARG A 136 4.66 4.57 -13.16
N TYR A 137 4.45 5.27 -12.06
CA TYR A 137 4.10 4.68 -10.76
C TYR A 137 2.77 5.20 -10.20
N ARG A 138 1.89 5.64 -11.12
CA ARG A 138 0.59 6.19 -10.74
C ARG A 138 -0.36 5.05 -10.43
N CYS A 139 -1.07 5.19 -9.31
CA CYS A 139 -2.15 4.29 -8.94
C CYS A 139 -3.11 4.09 -10.12
N PRO A 140 -3.60 2.86 -10.36
CA PRO A 140 -4.48 2.58 -11.50
C PRO A 140 -5.70 3.50 -11.44
N ARG A 141 -5.73 4.56 -12.26
CA ARG A 141 -6.87 5.49 -12.26
C ARG A 141 -8.12 4.70 -12.66
N ARG A 142 -9.31 5.13 -12.18
CA ARG A 142 -10.60 4.55 -12.60
C ARG A 142 -10.58 4.32 -14.11
N CYS A 143 -10.62 3.06 -14.54
CA CYS A 143 -11.04 2.75 -15.90
C CYS A 143 -12.47 3.29 -16.03
N ARG A 144 -12.65 4.24 -16.95
CA ARG A 144 -13.97 4.71 -17.36
C ARG A 144 -14.74 3.60 -18.05
#